data_AF-A0A0D6A4T6-F1
#
_entry.id   AF-A0A0D6A4T6-F1
#
_cell.length_a   1.000
_cell.length_b   1.000
_cell.length_c   1.000
_cell.angle_alpha   90.00
_cell.angle_beta   90.00
_cell.angle_gamma   90.00
#
_symmetry.space_group_name_H-M   'P 1'
#
loop_
_entity.id
_entity.type
_entity.pdbx_description
1 polymer ?
#
loop_
_entity_poly.entity_id
_entity_poly.type
_entity_poly.pdbx_seq_one_letter_code
_entity_poly.pdbx_strand_id
1 'polypeptide(L)'
;MTHLAIYFIGGWIFFEVAVRIKSLAPIIKKYKPLIDGVIHNLVSSSLLYVILGVIIYTILSALCGALVSRAEDASKATQPTMVLTMVGFFGALSLQQSPNNLFVRIFSYVPFTSSFFMPIRLVNGTVSPLENTISLVILVVTIVVMLIYIGKIYGGSVLQTDDIGLFKSLKRGISTR
;
A
#
# COMPACT_ATOMS: atom_id res chain seq x y z
N MET A 1 -8.97 21.36 -13.10
CA MET A 1 -7.93 22.20 -12.49
C MET A 1 -8.49 23.32 -11.61
N THR A 2 -9.57 24.02 -12.00
CA THR A 2 -10.18 25.14 -11.24
C THR A 2 -10.85 24.75 -9.92
N HIS A 3 -11.54 23.61 -9.86
CA HIS A 3 -12.23 23.18 -8.64
C HIS A 3 -11.28 22.83 -7.48
N LEU A 4 -10.16 22.17 -7.77
CA LEU A 4 -9.16 21.87 -6.74
C LEU A 4 -8.58 23.14 -6.11
N ALA A 5 -8.27 24.15 -6.94
CA ALA A 5 -7.73 25.42 -6.47
C ALA A 5 -8.74 26.16 -5.56
N ILE A 6 -10.03 26.15 -5.92
CA ILE A 6 -11.09 26.78 -5.11
C ILE A 6 -11.25 26.09 -3.76
N TYR A 7 -11.17 24.75 -3.70
CA TYR A 7 -11.24 24.02 -2.44
C TYR A 7 -10.03 24.25 -1.55
N PHE A 8 -8.82 24.28 -2.12
CA PHE A 8 -7.60 24.57 -1.36
C PHE A 8 -7.61 26.00 -0.80
N ILE A 9 -7.95 27.00 -1.63
CA ILE A 9 -7.97 28.40 -1.23
C ILE A 9 -9.12 28.68 -0.26
N GLY A 10 -10.32 28.17 -0.54
CA GLY A 10 -11.48 28.31 0.33
C GLY A 10 -11.30 27.62 1.68
N GLY A 11 -10.70 26.43 1.70
CA GLY A 11 -10.35 25.72 2.93
C GLY A 11 -9.31 26.45 3.76
N TRP A 12 -8.28 27.03 3.14
CA TRP A 12 -7.25 27.82 3.82
C TRP A 12 -7.81 29.11 4.45
N ILE A 13 -8.64 29.85 3.70
CA ILE A 13 -9.29 31.07 4.18
C ILE A 13 -10.28 30.74 5.31
N PHE A 14 -11.04 29.65 5.19
CA PHE A 14 -11.93 29.18 6.24
C PHE A 14 -11.16 28.81 7.51
N PHE A 15 -10.00 28.15 7.38
CA PHE A 15 -9.16 27.78 8.51
C PHE A 15 -8.59 29.02 9.24
N GLU A 16 -8.10 30.02 8.50
CA GLU A 16 -7.64 31.30 9.06
C GLU A 16 -8.75 32.08 9.76
N VAL A 17 -9.96 32.10 9.20
CA VAL A 17 -11.14 32.75 9.80
C VAL A 17 -11.62 31.97 11.03
N ALA A 18 -11.65 30.64 10.99
CA ALA A 18 -12.06 29.78 12.10
C ALA A 18 -11.13 29.89 13.32
N VAL A 19 -9.82 30.07 13.10
CA VAL A 19 -8.82 30.27 14.17
C VAL A 19 -8.95 31.65 14.84
N ARG A 20 -9.43 32.68 14.12
CA ARG A 20 -9.67 34.04 14.67
C ARG A 20 -10.94 34.20 15.50
N ILE A 21 -11.90 33.27 15.40
CA ILE A 21 -13.14 33.34 16.17
C ILE A 21 -12.88 32.89 17.62
N LYS A 22 -13.02 33.82 18.58
CA LYS A 22 -12.81 33.59 20.04
C LYS A 22 -13.59 32.39 20.60
N SER A 23 -14.72 32.01 20.00
CA SER A 23 -15.51 30.84 20.41
C SER A 23 -14.97 29.49 19.90
N LEU A 24 -14.20 29.46 18.80
CA LEU A 24 -13.59 28.23 18.29
C LEU A 24 -12.16 28.02 18.79
N ALA A 25 -11.45 29.09 19.18
CA ALA A 25 -10.11 29.01 19.78
C ALA A 25 -9.96 27.99 20.94
N PRO A 26 -10.91 27.88 21.91
CA PRO A 26 -10.80 26.87 22.97
C PRO A 26 -11.06 25.43 22.47
N ILE A 27 -11.93 25.26 21.48
CA ILE A 27 -12.22 23.95 20.85
C ILE A 27 -11.00 23.50 20.04
N ILE A 28 -10.44 24.40 19.21
CA ILE A 28 -9.23 24.14 18.44
C ILE A 28 -8.07 23.81 19.38
N LYS A 29 -7.83 24.55 20.46
CA LYS A 29 -6.79 24.20 21.45
C LYS A 29 -7.00 22.84 22.11
N LYS A 30 -8.26 22.46 22.38
CA LYS A 30 -8.62 21.16 22.96
C LYS A 30 -8.32 19.98 22.02
N TYR A 31 -8.56 20.14 20.71
CA TYR A 31 -8.32 19.09 19.72
C TYR A 31 -6.99 19.20 18.98
N LYS A 32 -6.28 20.33 19.08
CA LYS A 32 -4.96 20.56 18.47
C LYS A 32 -3.97 19.43 18.74
N PRO A 33 -3.80 18.91 19.98
CA PRO A 33 -2.88 17.78 20.20
C PRO A 33 -3.32 16.49 19.49
N LEU A 34 -4.63 16.27 19.33
CA LEU A 34 -5.14 15.13 18.55
C LEU A 34 -4.92 15.34 17.05
N ILE A 35 -5.11 16.56 16.55
CA ILE A 35 -4.86 16.92 15.15
C ILE A 35 -3.37 16.78 14.83
N ASP A 36 -2.49 17.36 15.64
CA ASP A 36 -1.03 17.26 15.47
C ASP A 36 -0.58 15.79 15.55
N GLY A 37 -1.14 15.00 16.47
CA GLY A 37 -0.85 13.56 16.58
C GLY A 37 -1.29 12.77 15.34
N VAL A 38 -2.48 13.02 14.82
CA VAL A 38 -2.98 12.36 13.59
C VAL A 38 -2.16 12.78 12.38
N ILE A 39 -1.87 14.08 12.24
CA ILE A 39 -1.04 14.62 11.15
C ILE A 39 0.36 14.02 11.22
N HIS A 40 1.00 13.98 12.40
CA HIS A 40 2.33 13.39 12.57
C HIS A 40 2.35 11.91 12.18
N ASN A 41 1.35 11.14 12.63
CA ASN A 41 1.23 9.71 12.28
C ASN A 41 0.94 9.46 10.79
N LEU A 42 0.18 10.35 10.15
CA LEU A 42 -0.10 10.30 8.71
C LEU A 42 1.10 10.72 7.87
N VAL A 43 1.85 11.74 8.28
CA VAL A 43 2.97 12.33 7.53
C VAL A 43 4.31 11.60 7.81
N SER A 44 4.34 10.73 8.83
CA SER A 44 5.48 9.84 9.11
C SER A 44 5.65 8.74 8.04
N SER A 45 6.55 7.78 8.28
CA SER A 45 6.83 6.65 7.39
C SER A 45 5.59 5.81 7.05
N SER A 46 4.49 5.93 7.79
CA SER A 46 3.19 5.36 7.46
C SER A 46 2.72 5.73 6.05
N LEU A 47 2.95 6.99 5.61
CA LEU A 47 2.57 7.41 4.26
C LEU A 47 3.34 6.66 3.18
N LEU A 48 4.63 6.41 3.43
CA LEU A 48 5.48 5.66 2.51
C LEU A 48 4.97 4.22 2.35
N TYR A 49 4.55 3.57 3.43
CA TYR A 49 3.94 2.24 3.36
C TYR A 49 2.63 2.24 2.57
N VAL A 50 1.80 3.27 2.72
CA VAL A 50 0.57 3.38 1.92
C VAL A 50 0.90 3.53 0.44
N ILE A 51 1.84 4.40 0.09
CA ILE A 51 2.25 4.62 -1.31
C ILE A 51 2.89 3.35 -1.90
N LEU A 52 3.84 2.75 -1.19
CA LEU A 52 4.50 1.51 -1.62
C LEU A 52 3.51 0.34 -1.70
N GLY A 53 2.52 0.30 -0.81
CA GLY A 53 1.41 -0.64 -0.85
C GLY A 53 0.60 -0.51 -2.13
N VAL A 54 0.17 0.71 -2.47
CA VAL A 54 -0.52 0.96 -3.75
C VAL A 54 0.35 0.50 -4.93
N ILE A 55 1.65 0.78 -4.91
CA ILE A 55 2.57 0.38 -5.98
C ILE A 55 2.66 -1.15 -6.10
N ILE A 56 2.92 -1.88 -5.01
CA ILE A 56 3.09 -3.35 -5.08
C ILE A 56 1.80 -4.05 -5.49
N TYR A 57 0.63 -3.60 -5.02
CA TYR A 57 -0.66 -4.15 -5.43
C TYR A 57 -1.00 -3.79 -6.89
N THR A 58 -0.59 -2.62 -7.37
CA THR A 58 -0.71 -2.26 -8.80
C THR A 58 0.14 -3.19 -9.67
N ILE A 59 1.39 -3.46 -9.27
CA ILE A 59 2.28 -4.37 -9.99
C ILE A 59 1.73 -5.80 -9.97
N LEU A 60 1.20 -6.25 -8.83
CA LEU A 60 0.58 -7.57 -8.72
C LEU A 60 -0.65 -7.71 -9.62
N SER A 61 -1.51 -6.69 -9.65
CA SER A 61 -2.66 -6.61 -10.54
C SER A 61 -2.22 -6.64 -12.01
N ALA A 62 -1.20 -5.85 -12.36
CA ALA A 62 -0.64 -5.82 -13.71
C ALA A 62 -0.02 -7.17 -14.11
N LEU A 63 0.64 -7.87 -13.19
CA LEU A 63 1.20 -9.20 -13.40
C LEU A 63 0.08 -10.20 -13.70
N CYS A 64 -0.96 -10.22 -12.88
CA CYS A 64 -2.12 -11.09 -13.08
C CYS A 64 -2.83 -10.81 -14.42
N GLY A 65 -3.02 -9.53 -14.77
CA GLY A 65 -3.61 -9.13 -16.05
C GLY A 65 -2.74 -9.48 -17.26
N ALA A 66 -1.41 -9.44 -17.13
CA ALA A 66 -0.48 -9.80 -18.22
C ALA A 66 -0.48 -11.30 -18.55
N LEU A 67 -0.99 -12.14 -17.65
CA LEU A 67 -1.03 -13.60 -17.84
C LEU A 67 -2.25 -14.10 -18.61
N VAL A 68 -3.20 -13.22 -18.93
CA VAL A 68 -4.37 -13.59 -19.75
C VAL A 68 -4.22 -13.06 -21.18
N SER A 69 -4.65 -13.87 -22.14
CA SER A 69 -4.62 -13.53 -23.57
C SER A 69 -5.81 -12.69 -24.01
N ARG A 70 -6.90 -12.68 -23.26
CA ARG A 70 -8.14 -11.97 -23.58
C ARG A 70 -8.42 -10.86 -22.58
N ALA A 71 -8.76 -9.67 -23.08
CA ALA A 71 -9.11 -8.51 -22.25
C ALA A 71 -10.35 -8.76 -21.37
N GLU A 72 -11.28 -9.61 -21.83
CA GLU A 72 -12.50 -10.00 -21.12
C GLU A 72 -12.20 -10.78 -19.81
N ASP A 73 -11.08 -11.49 -19.77
CA ASP A 73 -10.67 -12.28 -18.60
C ASP A 73 -9.72 -11.52 -17.67
N ALA A 74 -9.28 -10.30 -18.04
CA ALA A 74 -8.35 -9.51 -17.25
C ALA A 74 -8.91 -9.17 -15.85
N SER A 75 -10.17 -8.75 -15.77
CA SER A 75 -10.82 -8.46 -14.48
C SER A 75 -10.98 -9.69 -13.58
N LYS A 76 -11.10 -10.89 -14.18
CA LYS A 76 -11.11 -12.15 -13.42
C LYS A 76 -9.71 -12.53 -12.97
N ALA A 77 -8.70 -12.28 -13.81
CA ALA A 77 -7.30 -12.56 -13.49
C ALA A 77 -6.80 -11.74 -12.30
N THR A 78 -7.30 -10.51 -12.11
CA THR A 78 -6.92 -9.64 -10.98
C THR A 78 -7.58 -10.01 -9.65
N GLN A 79 -8.51 -10.96 -9.62
CA GLN A 79 -9.20 -11.40 -8.39
C GLN A 79 -8.26 -11.83 -7.25
N PRO A 80 -7.16 -12.58 -7.48
CA PRO A 80 -6.24 -12.97 -6.41
C PRO A 80 -5.61 -11.75 -5.71
N THR A 81 -5.33 -10.69 -6.47
CA THR A 81 -4.81 -9.42 -5.93
C THR A 81 -5.83 -8.78 -5.00
N MET A 82 -7.10 -8.79 -5.40
CA MET A 82 -8.21 -8.25 -4.62
C MET A 82 -8.41 -9.02 -3.31
N VAL A 83 -8.43 -10.35 -3.38
CA VAL A 83 -8.54 -11.22 -2.19
C VAL A 83 -7.37 -10.99 -1.24
N LEU A 84 -6.14 -10.91 -1.75
CA LEU A 84 -4.96 -10.64 -0.93
C LEU A 84 -5.05 -9.28 -0.23
N THR A 85 -5.53 -8.25 -0.93
CA THR A 85 -5.74 -6.91 -0.38
C THR A 85 -6.80 -6.94 0.73
N MET A 86 -7.93 -7.62 0.50
CA MET A 86 -8.99 -7.75 1.49
C MET A 86 -8.52 -8.49 2.74
N VAL A 87 -7.79 -9.60 2.58
CA VAL A 87 -7.25 -10.36 3.71
C VAL A 87 -6.26 -9.51 4.52
N GLY A 88 -5.37 -8.77 3.86
CA GLY A 88 -4.46 -7.84 4.53
C GLY A 88 -5.20 -6.75 5.30
N PHE A 89 -6.20 -6.15 4.66
CA PHE A 89 -7.02 -5.09 5.26
C PHE A 89 -7.84 -5.57 6.46
N PHE A 90 -8.64 -6.63 6.30
CA PHE A 90 -9.44 -7.18 7.41
C PHE A 90 -8.57 -7.77 8.51
N GLY A 91 -7.45 -8.43 8.17
CA GLY A 91 -6.51 -8.93 9.16
C GLY A 91 -5.90 -7.80 10.00
N ALA A 92 -5.56 -6.68 9.37
CA ALA A 92 -5.05 -5.50 10.05
C ALA A 92 -6.13 -4.84 10.93
N LEU A 93 -7.38 -4.76 10.48
CA LEU A 93 -8.50 -4.28 11.30
C LEU A 93 -8.74 -5.15 12.54
N SER A 94 -8.75 -6.48 12.39
CA SER A 94 -8.98 -7.41 13.50
C SER A 94 -7.85 -7.38 14.53
N LEU A 95 -6.61 -7.16 14.12
CA LEU A 95 -5.43 -7.20 15.00
C LEU A 95 -4.97 -5.82 15.48
N GLN A 96 -5.69 -4.75 15.14
CA GLN A 96 -5.33 -3.37 15.49
C GLN A 96 -5.16 -3.15 17.01
N GLN A 97 -5.97 -3.84 17.83
CA GLN A 97 -5.95 -3.74 19.29
C GLN A 97 -4.83 -4.56 19.94
N SER A 98 -4.07 -5.34 19.17
CA SER A 98 -2.99 -6.19 19.68
C SER A 98 -1.70 -6.00 18.85
N PRO A 99 -1.11 -4.79 18.83
CA PRO A 99 0.01 -4.44 17.96
C PRO A 99 1.32 -5.18 18.30
N ASN A 100 1.42 -5.78 19.49
CA ASN A 100 2.58 -6.56 19.95
C ASN A 100 2.47 -8.06 19.68
N ASN A 101 1.34 -8.52 19.11
CA ASN A 101 1.17 -9.93 18.81
C ASN A 101 2.22 -10.41 17.79
N LEU A 102 2.72 -11.63 17.95
CA LEU A 102 3.73 -12.24 17.09
C LEU A 102 3.30 -12.22 15.62
N PHE A 103 2.02 -12.49 15.34
CA PHE A 103 1.47 -12.43 13.99
C PHE A 103 1.64 -11.04 13.36
N VAL A 104 1.28 -9.99 14.10
CA VAL A 104 1.38 -8.60 13.62
C VAL A 104 2.85 -8.24 13.35
N ARG A 105 3.78 -8.68 14.20
CA ARG A 105 5.22 -8.47 13.98
C ARG A 105 5.69 -9.15 12.70
N ILE A 106 5.33 -10.41 12.46
CA ILE A 106 5.75 -11.15 11.26
C ILE A 106 5.15 -10.54 9.99
N PHE A 107 3.83 -10.31 9.95
CA PHE A 107 3.16 -9.76 8.78
C PHE A 107 3.55 -8.32 8.47
N SER A 108 4.15 -7.61 9.43
CA SER A 108 4.73 -6.27 9.21
C SER A 108 6.03 -6.28 8.40
N TYR A 109 6.72 -7.42 8.28
CA TYR A 109 7.92 -7.53 7.44
C TYR A 109 7.63 -8.13 6.05
N VAL A 110 6.47 -8.75 5.88
CA VAL A 110 6.08 -9.38 4.60
C VAL A 110 5.56 -8.30 3.64
N PRO A 111 6.14 -8.09 2.46
CA PRO A 111 5.88 -6.94 1.57
C PRO A 111 4.40 -6.61 1.33
N PHE A 112 3.58 -7.59 0.92
CA PHE A 112 2.16 -7.36 0.62
C PHE A 112 1.35 -6.94 1.84
N THR A 113 1.59 -7.61 2.97
CA THR A 113 0.85 -7.36 4.21
C THR A 113 1.44 -6.20 5.03
N SER A 114 2.73 -5.90 4.85
CA SER A 114 3.46 -4.87 5.59
C SER A 114 2.81 -3.50 5.45
N SER A 115 2.28 -3.20 4.26
CA SER A 115 1.55 -1.97 3.95
C SER A 115 0.32 -1.73 4.83
N PHE A 116 -0.24 -2.80 5.43
CA PHE A 116 -1.36 -2.72 6.37
C PHE A 116 -0.91 -2.83 7.84
N PHE A 117 -0.05 -3.78 8.17
CA PHE A 117 0.31 -4.08 9.56
C PHE A 117 1.36 -3.13 10.14
N MET A 118 2.34 -2.66 9.34
CA MET A 118 3.42 -1.81 9.87
C MET A 118 2.93 -0.41 10.28
N PRO A 119 2.06 0.27 9.52
CA PRO A 119 1.46 1.54 9.95
C PRO A 119 0.75 1.44 11.30
N ILE A 120 0.02 0.35 11.56
CA ILE A 120 -0.63 0.14 12.87
C ILE A 120 0.40 0.13 13.99
N ARG A 121 1.52 -0.58 13.80
CA ARG A 121 2.58 -0.63 14.82
C ARG A 121 3.31 0.71 14.97
N LEU A 122 3.51 1.45 13.88
CA LEU A 122 4.12 2.80 13.91
C LEU A 122 3.27 3.79 14.71
N VAL A 123 1.95 3.80 14.48
CA VAL A 123 1.03 4.68 15.22
C VAL A 123 0.99 4.35 16.71
N ASN A 124 1.13 3.07 17.06
CA ASN A 124 1.19 2.63 18.45
C ASN A 124 2.58 2.80 19.09
N GLY A 125 3.60 3.26 18.35
CA GLY A 125 4.95 3.47 18.87
C GLY A 125 5.67 2.19 19.29
N THR A 126 5.25 1.02 18.82
CA THR A 126 5.80 -0.29 19.23
C THR A 126 6.96 -0.78 18.34
N VAL A 127 7.49 0.10 17.49
CA VAL A 127 8.48 -0.22 16.46
C VAL A 127 9.72 0.64 16.65
N SER A 128 10.88 0.00 16.69
CA SER A 128 12.16 0.71 16.65
C SER A 128 12.41 1.31 15.26
N PRO A 129 13.09 2.45 15.13
CA PRO A 129 13.49 3.01 13.82
C PRO A 129 14.22 2.00 12.92
N LEU A 130 14.98 1.07 13.50
CA LEU A 130 15.68 0.01 12.78
C LEU A 130 14.69 -1.02 12.19
N GLU A 131 13.72 -1.49 12.98
CA GLU A 131 12.69 -2.44 12.51
C GLU A 131 11.87 -1.84 11.35
N ASN A 132 11.51 -0.55 11.45
CA ASN A 132 10.83 0.19 10.41
C ASN A 132 11.67 0.26 9.13
N THR A 133 12.94 0.63 9.24
CA THR A 133 13.84 0.75 8.08
C THR A 133 14.04 -0.59 7.37
N ILE A 134 14.22 -1.69 8.13
CA ILE A 134 14.38 -3.03 7.57
C ILE A 134 13.13 -3.46 6.80
N SER A 135 11.94 -3.30 7.38
CA SER A 135 10.67 -3.63 6.71
C SER A 135 10.49 -2.81 5.42
N LEU A 136 10.83 -1.52 5.46
CA LEU A 136 10.72 -0.63 4.30
C LEU A 136 11.68 -1.04 3.19
N VAL A 137 12.94 -1.38 3.51
CA VAL A 137 13.91 -1.89 2.54
C VAL A 137 13.43 -3.19 1.90
N ILE A 138 12.90 -4.13 2.70
CA ILE A 138 12.35 -5.41 2.20
C ILE A 138 11.20 -5.15 1.20
N LEU A 139 10.30 -4.21 1.54
CA LEU A 139 9.20 -3.83 0.67
C LEU A 139 9.70 -3.23 -0.66
N VAL A 140 10.64 -2.29 -0.61
CA VAL A 140 11.21 -1.65 -1.80
C VAL A 140 11.95 -2.66 -2.68
N VAL A 141 12.78 -3.53 -2.08
CA VAL A 141 13.49 -4.59 -2.82
C VAL A 141 12.49 -5.51 -3.52
N THR A 142 11.40 -5.87 -2.85
CA THR A 142 10.36 -6.73 -3.44
C THR A 142 9.67 -6.06 -4.63
N ILE A 143 9.36 -4.76 -4.52
CA ILE A 143 8.81 -3.97 -5.63
C ILE A 143 9.76 -3.98 -6.83
N VAL A 144 11.05 -3.72 -6.61
CA VAL A 144 12.06 -3.72 -7.68
C VAL A 144 12.16 -5.10 -8.35
N VAL A 145 12.18 -6.18 -7.55
CA VAL A 145 12.21 -7.55 -8.09
C VAL A 145 10.97 -7.85 -8.92
N MET A 146 9.78 -7.46 -8.45
CA MET A 146 8.54 -7.63 -9.21
C MET A 146 8.51 -6.81 -10.49
N LEU A 147 9.03 -5.57 -10.48
CA LEU A 147 9.15 -4.73 -11.68
C LEU A 147 10.09 -5.33 -12.72
N ILE A 148 11.20 -5.93 -12.29
CA ILE A 148 12.09 -6.64 -13.22
C ILE A 148 11.37 -7.87 -13.79
N TYR A 149 10.66 -8.62 -12.94
CA TYR A 149 9.94 -9.83 -13.35
C TYR A 149 8.83 -9.53 -14.36
N ILE A 150 8.02 -8.49 -14.12
CA ILE A 150 6.97 -8.09 -15.05
C ILE A 150 7.56 -7.63 -16.39
N GLY A 151 8.67 -6.88 -16.38
CA GLY A 151 9.37 -6.49 -17.60
C GLY A 151 9.83 -7.68 -18.45
N LYS A 152 10.25 -8.78 -17.81
CA LYS A 152 10.62 -10.03 -18.51
C LYS A 152 9.42 -10.75 -19.12
N ILE A 153 8.27 -10.77 -18.43
CA ILE A 153 7.03 -11.35 -18.96
C ILE A 153 6.57 -10.58 -20.20
N TYR A 154 6.50 -9.25 -20.13
CA TYR A 154 6.12 -8.43 -21.29
C TYR A 154 7.13 -8.53 -22.44
N GLY A 155 8.43 -8.58 -22.15
CA GLY A 155 9.47 -8.79 -23.17
C GLY A 155 9.39 -10.14 -23.88
N GLY A 156 8.91 -11.20 -23.20
CA GLY A 156 8.65 -12.51 -23.79
C GLY A 156 7.34 -12.58 -24.59
N SER A 157 6.28 -11.90 -24.12
CA SER A 157 4.96 -11.89 -24.78
C SER A 157 4.93 -11.13 -26.11
N VAL A 158 5.88 -10.21 -26.35
CA VAL A 158 6.01 -9.52 -27.65
C VAL A 158 6.63 -10.41 -28.74
N LEU A 159 7.32 -11.51 -28.38
CA LEU A 159 7.99 -12.40 -29.33
C LEU A 159 7.41 -13.82 -29.45
N GLN A 160 6.42 -14.22 -28.63
CA GLN A 160 5.83 -15.56 -28.72
C GLN A 160 4.31 -15.58 -28.59
N THR A 161 3.66 -15.87 -29.72
CA THR A 161 2.22 -16.12 -29.88
C THR A 161 1.90 -17.59 -29.64
N ASP A 162 2.33 -18.18 -28.51
CA ASP A 162 1.97 -19.56 -28.18
C ASP A 162 1.14 -19.61 -26.89
N ASP A 163 -0.13 -19.99 -27.05
CA ASP A 163 -1.09 -20.28 -25.98
C ASP A 163 -0.59 -21.48 -25.16
N ILE A 164 0.09 -21.19 -24.05
CA ILE A 164 0.45 -22.21 -23.06
C ILE A 164 -0.08 -21.78 -21.69
N GLY A 165 -1.03 -22.57 -21.20
CA GLY A 165 -1.74 -22.30 -19.95
C GLY A 165 -0.82 -22.07 -18.74
N LEU A 166 -1.33 -21.27 -17.79
CA LEU A 166 -0.68 -20.78 -16.57
C LEU A 166 0.21 -21.81 -15.85
N PHE A 167 -0.27 -23.05 -15.68
CA PHE A 167 0.46 -24.11 -14.98
C PHE A 167 1.68 -24.63 -15.76
N LYS A 168 1.61 -24.63 -17.09
CA LYS A 168 2.69 -25.10 -17.97
C LYS A 168 3.77 -24.03 -18.14
N SER A 169 3.39 -22.76 -18.14
CA SER A 169 4.30 -21.61 -18.16
C SER A 169 5.07 -21.46 -16.84
N LEU A 170 4.42 -21.71 -15.69
CA LEU A 170 5.09 -21.77 -14.39
C LEU A 170 6.12 -22.93 -14.32
N LYS A 171 5.75 -24.12 -14.82
CA LYS A 171 6.65 -25.30 -14.85
C LYS A 171 7.81 -25.14 -15.84
N ARG A 172 7.61 -24.45 -16.97
CA ARG A 172 8.67 -24.15 -17.94
C ARG A 172 9.69 -23.14 -17.40
N GLY A 173 9.24 -22.14 -16.64
CA GLY A 173 10.13 -21.16 -16.00
C GLY A 173 11.13 -21.78 -15.01
N ILE A 174 10.78 -22.92 -14.41
CA ILE A 174 11.62 -23.65 -13.45
C ILE A 174 12.52 -24.70 -14.16
N SER A 175 12.14 -25.15 -15.36
CA SER A 175 12.83 -26.22 -16.09
C SER A 175 13.86 -25.73 -17.12
N THR A 176 14.07 -24.42 -17.28
CA THR A 176 15.04 -23.89 -18.24
C THR A 176 16.28 -23.38 -17.50
N ARG A 177 17.12 -24.35 -17.15
CA ARG A 177 18.50 -24.31 -16.61
C ARG A 177 18.75 -23.63 -15.27
#